data_AF-A0A0F9J176-F1
#
_entry.id   AF-A0A0F9J176-F1
#
_cell.length_a   1.000
_cell.length_b   1.000
_cell.length_c   1.000
_cell.angle_alpha   90.00
_cell.angle_beta   90.00
_cell.angle_gamma   90.00
#
_symmetry.space_group_name_H-M   'P 1'
#
loop_
_entity.id
_entity.type
_entity.pdbx_description
1 polymer ?
#
loop_
_entity_poly.entity_id
_entity_poly.type
_entity_poly.pdbx_seq_one_letter_code
_entity_poly.pdbx_strand_id
1 'polypeptide(L)'
;MLAKFWRMRFINETGQTMSYDGDSHAARIAIRIMGWKISSGDLTYGTVITEDLGFSSGTIADDGEVEGTVVDNSSNLFWGLNGTFEITHDLDAAVGQCRLFIEESDNNGNWPSDSNDFVIDDLIEISVLPIDNSGVNKSRSKNFKY
;
A
#
# COMPACT_ATOMS: atom_id res chain seq x y z
N MET A 1 -11.49 -0.25 -19.10
CA MET A 1 -10.15 -0.46 -19.67
C MET A 1 -9.27 -0.90 -18.50
N LEU A 2 -8.42 -1.92 -18.65
CA LEU A 2 -7.53 -2.35 -17.56
C LEU A 2 -6.54 -1.24 -17.25
N ALA A 3 -6.27 -0.99 -15.97
CA ALA A 3 -5.24 -0.05 -15.56
C ALA A 3 -3.87 -0.52 -16.06
N LYS A 4 -3.17 0.38 -16.75
CA LYS A 4 -1.83 0.10 -17.29
C LYS A 4 -0.75 0.38 -16.27
N PHE A 5 -0.99 1.35 -15.39
CA PHE A 5 -0.11 1.72 -14.31
C PHE A 5 -0.91 1.75 -13.02
N TRP A 6 -0.29 1.34 -11.94
CA TRP A 6 -0.87 1.51 -10.61
C TRP A 6 0.24 1.73 -9.60
N ARG A 7 -0.11 2.37 -8.49
CA ARG A 7 0.78 2.55 -7.35
C ARG A 7 -0.03 2.51 -6.06
N MET A 8 0.66 2.22 -4.96
CA MET A 8 0.03 2.22 -3.66
C MET A 8 0.24 3.58 -2.98
N ARG A 9 -0.74 4.01 -2.20
CA ARG A 9 -0.59 5.14 -1.27
C ARG A 9 -0.92 4.68 0.13
N PHE A 10 -0.15 5.15 1.08
CA PHE A 10 -0.32 4.85 2.50
C PHE A 10 -0.59 6.13 3.26
N ILE A 11 -1.52 6.08 4.22
CA ILE A 11 -1.76 7.13 5.19
C ILE A 11 -1.59 6.60 6.61
N ASN A 12 -0.99 7.42 7.46
CA ASN A 12 -0.81 7.17 8.88
C ASN A 12 -1.80 8.02 9.69
N GLU A 13 -2.82 7.39 10.30
CA GLU A 13 -3.80 8.05 11.17
C GLU A 13 -3.75 7.41 12.57
N THR A 14 -2.55 7.38 13.16
CA THR A 14 -2.29 6.67 14.43
C THR A 14 -2.09 7.61 15.62
N GLY A 15 -2.33 8.91 15.43
CA GLY A 15 -2.09 9.94 16.43
C GLY A 15 -0.60 10.23 16.66
N GLN A 16 0.30 9.59 15.91
CA GLN A 16 1.75 9.62 16.13
C GLN A 16 2.50 9.63 14.80
N THR A 17 3.69 10.22 14.78
CA THR A 17 4.61 10.12 13.62
C THR A 17 5.21 8.72 13.56
N MET A 18 5.14 8.08 12.40
CA MET A 18 5.76 6.79 12.12
C MET A 18 7.09 6.98 11.38
N SER A 19 8.19 6.41 11.90
CA SER A 19 9.48 6.34 11.19
C SER A 19 9.87 4.90 10.91
N TYR A 20 10.08 4.54 9.65
CA TYR A 20 10.40 3.18 9.22
C TYR A 20 11.72 3.13 8.44
N ASP A 21 12.50 2.07 8.65
CA ASP A 21 13.63 1.70 7.80
C ASP A 21 13.61 0.18 7.61
N GLY A 22 13.75 -0.28 6.37
CA GLY A 22 13.59 -1.67 5.99
C GLY A 22 14.73 -2.59 6.39
N ASP A 23 15.76 -2.11 7.11
CA ASP A 23 17.02 -2.84 7.27
C ASP A 23 17.49 -3.04 8.73
N SER A 24 16.93 -2.36 9.74
CA SER A 24 17.34 -2.67 11.13
C SER A 24 16.45 -2.19 12.30
N HIS A 25 15.31 -1.54 12.09
CA HIS A 25 14.52 -1.05 13.23
C HIS A 25 13.04 -1.42 13.22
N ALA A 26 12.55 -1.59 14.45
CA ALA A 26 11.24 -1.28 14.99
C ALA A 26 9.97 -1.21 14.12
N ALA A 27 9.97 -0.43 13.04
CA ALA A 27 8.80 -0.15 12.22
C ALA A 27 9.00 -0.53 10.76
N ARG A 28 7.92 -0.97 10.12
CA ARG A 28 7.94 -1.44 8.74
C ARG A 28 6.59 -1.25 8.08
N ILE A 29 6.61 -0.90 6.79
CA ILE A 29 5.48 -1.01 5.88
C ILE A 29 5.79 -2.12 4.88
N ALA A 30 5.08 -3.25 4.98
CA ALA A 30 5.32 -4.40 4.13
C ALA A 30 4.06 -4.75 3.35
N ILE A 31 4.22 -4.85 2.03
CA ILE A 31 3.14 -5.24 1.13
C ILE A 31 3.62 -6.42 0.31
N ARG A 32 2.81 -7.48 0.28
CA ARG A 32 3.03 -8.63 -0.59
C ARG A 32 1.82 -8.78 -1.48
N ILE A 33 2.02 -8.89 -2.77
CA ILE A 33 0.91 -9.01 -3.72
C ILE A 33 1.18 -10.11 -4.72
N MET A 34 0.09 -10.66 -5.23
CA MET A 34 0.05 -11.59 -6.33
C MET A 34 -1.05 -11.13 -7.28
N GLY A 35 -0.63 -10.66 -8.46
CA GLY A 35 -1.55 -10.31 -9.53
C GLY A 35 -2.31 -11.53 -10.03
N TRP A 36 -3.56 -11.35 -10.45
CA TRP A 36 -4.36 -12.39 -11.05
C TRP A 36 -5.02 -11.89 -12.34
N LYS A 37 -5.30 -12.80 -13.28
CA LYS A 37 -6.03 -12.51 -14.53
C LYS A 37 -6.78 -13.72 -15.01
N ILE A 38 -7.71 -13.52 -15.94
CA ILE A 38 -8.32 -14.61 -16.70
C ILE A 38 -7.56 -14.78 -18.02
N SER A 39 -7.00 -15.96 -18.25
CA SER A 39 -6.32 -16.32 -19.49
C SER A 39 -6.97 -17.56 -20.07
N SER A 40 -7.52 -17.44 -21.28
CA SER A 40 -8.19 -18.55 -21.99
C SER A 40 -9.31 -19.25 -21.19
N GLY A 41 -9.99 -18.51 -20.32
CA GLY A 41 -11.09 -19.04 -19.49
C GLY A 41 -10.67 -19.49 -18.09
N ASP A 42 -9.37 -19.59 -17.81
CA ASP A 42 -8.84 -20.02 -16.52
C ASP A 42 -8.28 -18.86 -15.70
N LEU A 43 -8.47 -18.93 -14.38
CA LEU A 43 -7.84 -18.02 -13.44
C LEU A 43 -6.34 -18.33 -13.35
N THR A 44 -5.52 -17.35 -13.71
CA THR A 44 -4.05 -17.44 -13.67
C THR A 44 -3.51 -16.44 -12.67
N TYR A 45 -2.53 -16.88 -11.86
CA TYR A 45 -1.82 -16.04 -10.92
C TYR A 45 -0.42 -15.69 -11.42
N GLY A 46 0.02 -14.47 -11.17
CA GLY A 46 1.39 -14.03 -11.40
C GLY A 46 2.34 -14.51 -10.31
N THR A 47 3.60 -14.11 -10.44
CA THR A 47 4.58 -14.25 -9.36
C THR A 47 4.24 -13.33 -8.21
N VAL A 48 4.58 -13.74 -6.98
CA VAL A 48 4.50 -12.84 -5.83
C VAL A 48 5.48 -11.70 -6.04
N ILE A 49 4.99 -10.47 -5.95
CA ILE A 49 5.81 -9.28 -5.83
C ILE A 49 5.98 -9.07 -4.32
N THR A 50 7.22 -9.20 -3.87
CA THR A 50 7.63 -9.16 -2.45
C THR A 50 8.70 -8.11 -2.29
N GLU A 51 8.31 -6.84 -2.40
CA GLU A 51 9.15 -5.69 -2.09
C GLU A 51 8.24 -4.66 -1.44
N ASP A 52 8.79 -3.78 -0.60
CA ASP A 52 8.01 -2.79 0.14
C ASP A 52 7.31 -1.75 -0.79
N LEU A 53 7.28 -1.97 -2.12
CA LEU A 53 6.62 -1.17 -3.14
C LEU A 53 6.97 0.32 -3.01
N GLY A 54 8.22 0.63 -2.72
CA GLY A 54 8.70 2.00 -2.46
C GLY A 54 8.66 2.44 -1.00
N PHE A 55 8.08 1.65 -0.09
CA PHE A 55 8.02 1.92 1.34
C PHE A 55 9.20 1.32 2.12
N SER A 56 10.43 1.50 1.61
CA SER A 56 11.63 0.93 2.23
C SER A 56 12.20 1.77 3.37
N SER A 57 12.04 3.08 3.36
CA SER A 57 12.38 3.95 4.48
C SER A 57 11.65 5.29 4.39
N GLY A 58 11.41 5.93 5.52
CA GLY A 58 10.77 7.24 5.56
C GLY A 58 10.22 7.62 6.94
N THR A 59 9.67 8.82 6.98
CA THR A 59 8.95 9.34 8.15
C THR A 59 7.63 9.92 7.67
N ILE A 60 6.54 9.52 8.31
CA ILE A 60 5.18 9.92 7.96
C ILE A 60 4.56 10.48 9.23
N ALA A 61 4.22 11.77 9.23
CA ALA A 61 3.54 12.40 10.35
C ALA A 61 2.16 11.75 10.57
N ASP A 62 1.52 12.08 11.69
CA ASP A 62 0.09 11.82 11.84
C ASP A 62 -0.69 12.58 10.76
N ASP A 63 -1.73 11.94 10.23
CA ASP A 63 -2.47 12.32 9.01
C ASP A 63 -1.59 12.49 7.75
N GLY A 64 -0.32 12.06 7.81
CA GLY A 64 0.61 12.13 6.70
C GLY A 64 0.41 10.99 5.71
N GLU A 65 0.68 11.27 4.44
CA GLU A 65 0.64 10.29 3.35
C GLU A 65 1.99 10.11 2.67
N VAL A 66 2.19 8.93 2.09
CA VAL A 66 3.34 8.62 1.23
C VAL A 66 2.91 7.79 0.03
N GLU A 67 3.60 8.01 -1.07
CA GLU A 67 3.40 7.30 -2.33
C GLU A 67 4.45 6.20 -2.52
N GLY A 68 3.99 5.05 -3.02
CA GLY A 68 4.85 3.93 -3.40
C GLY A 68 5.40 4.03 -4.83
N THR A 69 6.17 3.02 -5.23
CA THR A 69 6.69 2.90 -6.58
C THR A 69 5.57 2.58 -7.58
N VAL A 70 5.62 3.22 -8.74
CA VAL A 70 4.74 2.91 -9.88
C VAL A 70 5.04 1.51 -10.41
N VAL A 71 4.00 0.71 -10.58
CA VAL A 71 4.05 -0.61 -11.20
C VAL A 71 3.43 -0.57 -12.59
N ASP A 72 4.20 -1.05 -13.58
CA ASP A 72 3.76 -1.19 -14.96
C ASP A 72 3.06 -2.55 -15.18
N ASN A 73 1.78 -2.48 -15.50
CA ASN A 73 0.90 -3.62 -15.80
C ASN A 73 0.66 -3.80 -17.32
N SER A 74 1.32 -3.03 -18.18
CA SER A 74 1.10 -3.03 -19.64
C SER A 74 1.40 -4.38 -20.31
N SER A 75 2.32 -5.16 -19.75
CA SER A 75 2.69 -6.48 -20.27
C SER A 75 2.00 -7.64 -19.54
N ASN A 76 1.86 -7.53 -18.21
CA ASN A 76 1.29 -8.60 -17.41
C ASN A 76 -0.23 -8.68 -17.53
N LEU A 77 -0.90 -7.53 -17.71
CA LEU A 77 -2.35 -7.38 -17.86
C LEU A 77 -3.10 -8.08 -16.72
N PHE A 78 -2.64 -7.91 -15.49
CA PHE A 78 -3.37 -8.34 -14.30
C PHE A 78 -4.66 -7.56 -14.17
N TRP A 79 -5.73 -8.24 -13.76
CA TRP A 79 -7.06 -7.68 -13.58
C TRP A 79 -7.34 -7.29 -12.13
N GLY A 80 -6.53 -7.81 -11.22
CA GLY A 80 -6.58 -7.47 -9.80
C GLY A 80 -5.40 -8.06 -9.06
N LEU A 81 -5.37 -7.84 -7.74
CA LEU A 81 -4.30 -8.21 -6.82
C LEU A 81 -4.90 -8.95 -5.61
N ASN A 82 -4.30 -10.07 -5.23
CA ASN A 82 -4.46 -10.61 -3.88
C ASN A 82 -3.21 -10.25 -3.09
N GLY A 83 -3.36 -9.77 -1.85
CA GLY A 83 -2.20 -9.36 -1.09
C GLY A 83 -2.36 -9.42 0.42
N THR A 84 -1.24 -9.16 1.08
CA THR A 84 -1.15 -8.96 2.52
C THR A 84 -0.49 -7.60 2.74
N PHE A 85 -1.15 -6.79 3.55
CA PHE A 85 -0.63 -5.54 4.07
C PHE A 85 -0.21 -5.76 5.52
N GLU A 86 1.02 -5.41 5.87
CA GLU A 86 1.59 -5.58 7.20
C GLU A 86 2.25 -4.27 7.65
N ILE A 87 1.96 -3.85 8.87
CA ILE A 87 2.52 -2.68 9.53
C ILE A 87 3.12 -3.09 10.87
N THR A 88 4.35 -2.62 11.11
CA THR A 88 4.93 -2.54 12.43
C THR A 88 5.14 -1.07 12.76
N HIS A 89 4.67 -0.59 13.91
CA HIS A 89 4.89 0.79 14.36
C HIS A 89 6.00 0.85 15.40
N ASP A 90 6.81 1.91 15.32
CA ASP A 90 7.98 2.22 16.16
C ASP A 90 7.61 2.77 17.55
N LEU A 91 6.37 3.22 17.74
CA LEU A 91 5.92 3.85 18.97
C LEU A 91 4.84 3.02 19.64
N ASP A 92 5.01 2.74 20.92
CA ASP A 92 4.06 1.96 21.73
C ASP A 92 2.80 2.73 22.11
N ALA A 93 2.79 4.05 22.00
CA ALA A 93 1.63 4.91 22.24
C ALA A 93 0.75 5.12 20.99
N ALA A 94 1.13 4.56 19.83
CA ALA A 94 0.38 4.71 18.59
C ALA A 94 -0.98 3.99 18.65
N VAL A 95 -2.06 4.74 18.43
CA VAL A 95 -3.44 4.25 18.48
C VAL A 95 -4.25 4.92 17.39
N GLY A 96 -4.91 4.12 16.54
CA GLY A 96 -5.71 4.61 15.43
C GLY A 96 -5.71 3.60 14.29
N GLN A 97 -5.43 4.06 13.07
CA GLN A 97 -5.41 3.19 11.90
C GLN A 97 -4.35 3.61 10.88
N CYS A 98 -3.88 2.62 10.14
CA CYS A 98 -3.15 2.83 8.92
C CYS A 98 -4.01 2.36 7.75
N ARG A 99 -4.07 3.15 6.68
CA ARG A 99 -4.89 2.82 5.51
C ARG A 99 -4.01 2.74 4.27
N LEU A 100 -4.33 1.78 3.43
CA LEU A 100 -3.65 1.52 2.17
C LEU A 100 -4.66 1.69 1.05
N PHE A 101 -4.28 2.49 0.07
CA PHE A 101 -5.04 2.80 -1.12
C PHE A 101 -4.28 2.35 -2.35
N ILE A 102 -5.02 2.05 -3.41
CA ILE A 102 -4.47 1.87 -4.75
C ILE A 102 -4.95 3.01 -5.64
N GLU A 103 -4.00 3.55 -6.40
CA GLU A 103 -4.25 4.51 -7.45
C GLU A 103 -3.93 3.85 -8.79
N GLU A 104 -4.86 3.97 -9.72
CA GLU A 104 -4.74 3.42 -11.07
C GLU A 104 -4.67 4.53 -12.11
N SER A 105 -3.92 4.30 -13.17
CA SER A 105 -3.88 5.17 -14.34
C SER A 105 -3.73 4.39 -15.64
N ASP A 106 -4.24 4.98 -16.73
CA ASP A 106 -4.03 4.51 -18.09
C ASP A 106 -2.69 4.99 -18.69
N ASN A 107 -2.05 6.00 -18.08
CA ASN A 107 -0.81 6.59 -18.53
C ASN A 107 0.02 7.12 -17.34
N ASN A 108 1.30 6.75 -17.26
CA ASN A 108 2.22 7.17 -16.19
C ASN A 108 2.58 8.68 -16.15
N GLY A 109 1.83 9.52 -16.85
CA GLY A 109 1.97 10.98 -16.79
C GLY A 109 0.65 11.70 -16.50
N ASN A 110 -0.39 10.95 -16.09
CA ASN A 110 -1.70 11.48 -15.79
C ASN A 110 -2.32 10.68 -14.64
N TRP A 111 -2.06 11.09 -13.41
CA TRP A 111 -2.57 10.43 -12.22
C TRP A 111 -3.80 11.17 -11.67
N PRO A 112 -4.80 10.46 -11.11
CA PRO A 112 -5.88 11.10 -10.34
C PRO A 112 -5.36 12.10 -9.29
N SER A 113 -4.23 11.78 -8.64
CA SER A 113 -3.58 12.64 -7.66
C SER A 113 -3.05 13.96 -8.19
N ASP A 114 -2.88 14.09 -9.50
CA ASP A 114 -2.37 15.31 -10.12
C ASP A 114 -3.50 16.37 -10.27
N SER A 115 -4.74 16.02 -9.89
CA SER A 115 -5.85 16.96 -9.86
C SER A 115 -5.65 18.05 -8.80
N ASN A 116 -6.13 19.26 -9.09
CA ASN A 116 -6.01 20.42 -8.19
C ASN A 116 -6.84 20.27 -6.89
N ASP A 117 -7.85 19.42 -6.88
CA ASP A 117 -8.79 19.18 -5.79
C ASP A 117 -8.64 17.80 -5.15
N PHE A 118 -7.53 17.10 -5.43
CA PHE A 118 -7.30 15.74 -4.98
C PHE A 118 -7.29 15.60 -3.46
N VAL A 119 -7.98 14.58 -2.97
CA VAL A 119 -7.86 14.04 -1.60
C VAL A 119 -7.57 12.55 -1.69
N ILE A 120 -6.71 12.01 -0.82
CA ILE A 120 -6.34 10.58 -0.86
C ILE A 120 -7.54 9.63 -0.71
N ASP A 121 -8.60 10.06 -0.03
CA ASP A 121 -9.86 9.31 0.10
C ASP A 121 -10.62 9.17 -1.23
N ASP A 122 -10.24 9.91 -2.28
CA ASP A 122 -10.77 9.74 -3.64
C ASP A 122 -10.21 8.48 -4.32
N LEU A 123 -9.14 7.90 -3.77
CA LEU A 123 -8.54 6.65 -4.24
C LEU A 123 -9.32 5.41 -3.76
N ILE A 124 -8.99 4.25 -4.33
CA ILE A 124 -9.61 3.01 -3.90
C ILE A 124 -8.91 2.48 -2.65
N GLU A 125 -9.60 2.52 -1.52
CA GLU A 125 -9.11 1.91 -0.29
C GLU A 125 -9.10 0.37 -0.43
N ILE A 126 -7.92 -0.23 -0.26
CA ILE A 126 -7.74 -1.68 -0.35
C ILE A 126 -7.59 -2.34 1.02
N SER A 127 -7.11 -1.62 2.03
CA SER A 127 -7.01 -2.16 3.39
C SER A 127 -6.92 -1.10 4.47
N VAL A 128 -7.71 -1.29 5.53
CA VAL A 128 -7.56 -0.60 6.82
C VAL A 128 -7.00 -1.56 7.86
N LEU A 129 -5.96 -1.11 8.56
CA LEU A 129 -5.26 -1.83 9.60
C LEU A 129 -5.36 -1.02 10.91
N PRO A 130 -6.23 -1.41 11.86
CA PRO A 130 -6.30 -0.73 13.14
C PRO A 130 -5.00 -1.00 13.91
N ILE A 131 -4.39 0.07 14.41
CA ILE A 131 -3.22 0.04 15.26
C ILE A 131 -3.69 0.35 16.68
N ASP A 132 -3.42 -0.58 17.58
CA ASP A 132 -3.60 -0.41 19.01
C ASP A 132 -2.32 -0.91 19.64
N ASN A 133 -1.29 -0.08 19.54
CA ASN A 133 0.01 -0.48 19.98
C ASN A 133 0.01 -0.47 21.52
N SER A 134 0.47 -1.58 22.09
CA SER A 134 0.53 -1.78 23.54
C SER A 134 1.93 -2.26 23.93
N GLY A 135 2.92 -1.86 23.14
CA GLY A 135 4.33 -2.23 23.27
C GLY A 135 5.09 -1.95 21.98
N VAL A 136 6.41 -1.89 22.06
CA VAL A 136 7.26 -1.50 20.93
C VAL A 136 7.31 -2.63 19.88
N ASN A 137 7.24 -2.28 18.59
CA ASN A 137 7.48 -3.17 17.44
C ASN A 137 6.48 -4.31 17.24
N LYS A 138 5.21 -4.12 17.60
CA LYS A 138 4.17 -5.11 17.30
C LYS A 138 3.76 -5.00 15.84
N SER A 139 3.91 -6.10 15.12
CA SER A 139 3.43 -6.22 13.74
C SER A 139 1.94 -6.57 13.75
N ARG A 140 1.20 -5.97 12.82
CA ARG A 140 -0.18 -6.34 12.47
C ARG A 140 -0.27 -6.49 10.96
N SER A 141 -1.02 -7.49 10.52
CA SER A 141 -1.23 -7.73 9.09
C SER A 141 -2.68 -8.08 8.77
N LYS A 142 -3.06 -7.78 7.53
CA LYS A 142 -4.39 -8.05 6.99
C LYS A 142 -4.29 -8.43 5.51
N ASN A 143 -5.04 -9.45 5.10
CA ASN A 143 -5.18 -9.78 3.70
C ASN A 143 -6.17 -8.85 3.01
N PHE A 144 -5.89 -8.52 1.76
CA PHE A 144 -6.78 -7.75 0.91
C PHE A 144 -6.93 -8.39 -0.46
N LYS A 145 -8.01 -8.00 -1.14
CA LYS A 145 -8.25 -8.32 -2.54
C LYS A 145 -8.67 -7.05 -3.26
N TYR A 146 -8.08 -6.85 -4.41
CA TYR A 146 -8.39 -5.83 -5.38
C TYR A 146 -8.68 -6.53 -6.72
#